data_AF-A0A5Q4FTP5-F1
#
_entry.id   AF-A0A5Q4FTP5-F1
#
_cell.length_a   1.000
_cell.length_b   1.000
_cell.length_c   1.000
_cell.angle_alpha   90.00
_cell.angle_beta   90.00
_cell.angle_gamma   90.00
#
_symmetry.space_group_name_H-M   'P 1'
#
loop_
_entity.id
_entity.type
_entity.pdbx_description
1 polymer ?
#
loop_
_entity_poly.entity_id
_entity_poly.type
_entity_poly.pdbx_seq_one_letter_code
_entity_poly.pdbx_strand_id
1 'polypeptide(L)'
;MTSGRASARSAASPALVAALRVIAWLVPLGVLAQAVLAGQSTFAGANLIGLHGGLGHGVLLLSVITAGLAWVTRTRTVVALLATLAVAALIGQTGLGYAGTRTGLNAASALHIPLGVLIVGLTTVVATWLTIDRH
;
A
#
# COMPACT_ATOMS: atom_id res chain seq x y z
N MET A 1 -33.79 -32.33 16.80
CA MET A 1 -33.03 -31.55 17.79
C MET A 1 -31.62 -31.30 17.24
N THR A 2 -31.40 -30.21 16.51
CA THR A 2 -30.07 -29.77 16.08
C THR A 2 -29.81 -28.42 16.74
N SER A 3 -29.06 -28.45 17.84
CA SER A 3 -28.69 -27.27 18.61
C SER A 3 -27.88 -26.31 17.75
N GLY A 4 -28.47 -25.16 17.43
CA GLY A 4 -27.80 -24.04 16.79
C GLY A 4 -26.69 -23.51 17.69
N ARG A 5 -25.44 -23.72 17.29
CA ARG A 5 -24.33 -22.86 17.70
C ARG A 5 -24.16 -21.80 16.62
N ALA A 6 -25.00 -20.76 16.70
CA ALA A 6 -24.67 -19.49 16.08
C ALA A 6 -23.39 -18.99 16.78
N SER A 7 -22.24 -19.30 16.20
CA SER A 7 -20.96 -18.73 16.60
C SER A 7 -21.10 -17.22 16.56
N ALA A 8 -21.17 -16.60 17.75
CA ALA A 8 -21.16 -15.16 17.91
C ALA A 8 -19.83 -14.65 17.36
N ARG A 9 -19.82 -14.27 16.08
CA ARG A 9 -18.65 -13.69 15.44
C ARG A 9 -18.41 -12.35 16.12
N SER A 10 -17.38 -12.27 16.94
CA SER A 10 -16.95 -11.01 17.54
C SER A 10 -16.74 -9.98 16.43
N ALA A 11 -17.40 -8.83 16.54
CA ALA A 11 -17.10 -7.68 15.70
C ALA A 11 -15.63 -7.28 15.91
N ALA A 12 -15.02 -6.68 14.90
CA ALA A 12 -13.66 -6.15 15.01
C ALA A 12 -13.61 -5.08 16.11
N SER A 13 -12.52 -5.03 16.89
CA SER A 13 -12.39 -4.04 17.95
C SER A 13 -12.29 -2.62 17.36
N PRO A 14 -12.85 -1.59 18.01
CA PRO A 14 -12.73 -0.20 17.55
C PRO A 14 -11.28 0.25 17.35
N ALA A 15 -10.39 -0.22 18.22
CA ALA A 15 -8.95 0.04 18.14
C ALA A 15 -8.32 -0.53 16.85
N LEU A 16 -8.73 -1.73 16.42
CA LEU A 16 -8.24 -2.34 15.18
C LEU A 16 -8.68 -1.56 13.94
N VAL A 17 -9.94 -1.09 13.92
CA VAL A 17 -10.47 -0.25 12.84
C VAL A 17 -9.73 1.09 12.78
N ALA A 18 -9.47 1.71 13.93
CA ALA A 18 -8.68 2.94 14.00
C ALA A 18 -7.25 2.74 13.47
N ALA A 19 -6.59 1.64 13.87
CA ALA A 19 -5.25 1.29 13.39
C ALA A 19 -5.24 1.07 11.87
N LEU A 20 -6.21 0.34 11.32
CA LEU A 20 -6.36 0.13 9.87
C LEU A 20 -6.44 1.46 9.11
N ARG A 21 -7.24 2.42 9.60
CA ARG A 21 -7.38 3.74 8.97
C ARG A 21 -6.06 4.50 8.94
N VAL A 22 -5.33 4.53 10.05
CA VAL A 22 -4.03 5.20 10.13
C VAL A 22 -3.03 4.56 9.17
N ILE A 23 -2.88 3.23 9.24
CA ILE A 23 -1.94 2.48 8.39
C ILE A 23 -2.27 2.68 6.91
N ALA A 24 -3.56 2.68 6.54
CA ALA A 24 -3.99 2.89 5.16
C ALA A 24 -3.53 4.25 4.60
N TRP A 25 -3.52 5.31 5.41
CA TRP A 25 -3.01 6.63 5.01
C TRP A 25 -1.47 6.69 4.92
N LEU A 26 -0.76 5.87 5.69
CA LEU A 26 0.70 5.82 5.62
C LEU A 26 1.21 5.28 4.27
N VAL A 27 0.43 4.43 3.59
CA VAL A 27 0.80 3.87 2.29
C VAL A 27 0.95 4.96 1.21
N PRO A 28 -0.08 5.75 0.84
CA PRO A 28 0.06 6.79 -0.19
C PRO A 28 1.07 7.87 0.21
N LEU A 29 1.13 8.24 1.50
CA LEU A 29 2.11 9.20 1.99
C LEU A 29 3.55 8.67 1.84
N GLY A 30 3.77 7.39 2.09
CA GLY A 30 5.06 6.73 1.88
C GLY A 30 5.47 6.71 0.41
N VAL A 31 4.52 6.43 -0.51
CA VAL A 31 4.79 6.48 -1.96
C VAL A 31 5.13 7.91 -2.42
N LEU A 32 4.45 8.94 -1.89
CA LEU A 32 4.79 10.34 -2.18
C LEU A 32 6.17 10.71 -1.65
N ALA A 33 6.51 10.30 -0.42
CA ALA A 33 7.84 10.50 0.14
C ALA A 33 8.92 9.82 -0.70
N GLN A 34 8.67 8.61 -1.21
CA GLN A 34 9.55 7.95 -2.18
C GLN A 34 9.75 8.77 -3.46
N ALA A 35 8.68 9.36 -4.02
CA ALA A 35 8.77 10.20 -5.22
C ALA A 35 9.63 11.45 -4.95
N VAL A 36 9.49 12.08 -3.78
CA VAL A 36 10.33 13.21 -3.36
C VAL A 36 11.79 12.77 -3.25
N LEU A 37 12.09 11.67 -2.59
CA LEU A 37 13.46 11.16 -2.44
C LEU A 37 14.11 10.86 -3.81
N ALA A 38 13.37 10.24 -4.72
CA ALA A 38 13.84 9.98 -6.07
C ALA A 38 14.12 11.27 -6.84
N GLY A 39 13.22 12.25 -6.78
CA GLY A 39 13.42 13.56 -7.41
C GLY A 39 14.64 14.29 -6.85
N GLN A 40 14.79 14.32 -5.53
CA GLN A 40 15.90 14.99 -4.84
C GLN A 40 17.25 14.31 -5.07
N SER A 41 17.28 13.01 -5.39
CA SER A 41 18.53 12.29 -5.67
C SER A 41 19.32 12.88 -6.84
N THR A 42 18.66 13.61 -7.74
CA THR A 42 19.29 14.32 -8.86
C THR A 42 20.13 15.53 -8.42
N PHE A 43 19.91 16.04 -7.20
CA PHE A 43 20.60 17.21 -6.64
C PHE A 43 21.45 16.88 -5.41
N ALA A 44 20.94 16.00 -4.52
CA ALA A 44 21.51 15.75 -3.19
C ALA A 44 22.30 14.43 -3.09
N GLY A 45 22.39 13.65 -4.17
CA GLY A 45 23.26 12.49 -4.29
C GLY A 45 22.56 11.12 -4.26
N ALA A 46 23.33 10.08 -4.57
CA ALA A 46 22.84 8.71 -4.80
C ALA A 46 22.39 7.97 -3.53
N ASN A 47 22.79 8.43 -2.34
CA ASN A 47 22.34 7.86 -1.06
C ASN A 47 20.81 7.92 -0.89
N LEU A 48 20.15 8.92 -1.47
CA LEU A 48 18.69 9.05 -1.44
C LEU A 48 17.98 7.95 -2.23
N ILE A 49 18.60 7.37 -3.25
CA ILE A 49 18.05 6.21 -3.97
C ILE A 49 18.05 4.96 -3.08
N GLY A 50 19.10 4.78 -2.27
CA GLY A 50 19.14 3.72 -1.26
C GLY A 50 18.01 3.85 -0.24
N LEU A 51 17.81 5.07 0.29
CA LEU A 51 16.71 5.37 1.22
C LEU A 51 15.34 5.20 0.56
N HIS A 52 15.17 5.67 -0.68
CA HIS A 52 13.97 5.46 -1.50
C HIS A 52 13.63 3.98 -1.60
N GLY A 53 14.61 3.13 -1.91
CA GLY A 53 14.44 1.68 -1.98
C GLY A 53 14.06 1.07 -0.63
N GLY A 54 14.72 1.45 0.46
CA GLY A 54 14.39 0.99 1.82
C GLY A 54 12.97 1.37 2.24
N LEU A 55 12.57 2.62 2.02
CA LEU A 55 11.22 3.13 2.26
C LEU A 55 10.18 2.34 1.44
N GLY A 56 10.51 1.99 0.19
CA GLY A 56 9.71 1.12 -0.69
C GLY A 56 9.29 -0.20 -0.05
N HIS A 57 10.21 -0.89 0.62
CA HIS A 57 9.91 -2.16 1.30
C HIS A 57 9.00 -1.94 2.51
N GLY A 58 9.20 -0.83 3.24
CA GLY A 58 8.31 -0.43 4.33
C GLY A 58 6.87 -0.17 3.85
N VAL A 59 6.71 0.56 2.75
CA VAL A 59 5.40 0.83 2.13
C VAL A 59 4.74 -0.45 1.63
N LEU A 60 5.49 -1.36 1.01
CA LEU A 60 4.98 -2.67 0.62
C LEU A 60 4.45 -3.45 1.84
N LEU A 61 5.21 -3.50 2.94
CA LEU A 61 4.78 -4.15 4.18
C LEU A 61 3.50 -3.51 4.74
N LEU A 62 3.42 -2.19 4.80
CA LEU A 62 2.22 -1.48 5.25
C LEU A 62 1.00 -1.78 4.36
N SER A 63 1.20 -1.90 3.05
CA SER A 63 0.14 -2.28 2.12
C SER A 63 -0.33 -3.72 2.34
N VAL A 64 0.57 -4.66 2.61
CA VAL A 64 0.22 -6.05 2.95
C VAL A 64 -0.60 -6.09 4.24
N ILE A 65 -0.17 -5.36 5.27
CA ILE A 65 -0.92 -5.24 6.54
C ILE A 65 -2.29 -4.62 6.28
N THR A 66 -2.38 -3.56 5.50
CA THR A 66 -3.64 -2.90 5.13
C THR A 66 -4.61 -3.88 4.45
N ALA A 67 -4.13 -4.63 3.44
CA ALA A 67 -4.94 -5.62 2.73
C ALA A 67 -5.40 -6.74 3.68
N GLY A 68 -4.50 -7.30 4.48
CA GLY A 68 -4.83 -8.35 5.44
C GLY A 68 -5.87 -7.89 6.48
N LEU A 69 -5.68 -6.70 7.05
CA LEU A 69 -6.63 -6.12 7.99
C LEU A 69 -7.98 -5.82 7.34
N ALA A 70 -8.01 -5.30 6.10
CA ALA A 70 -9.26 -5.04 5.39
C ALA A 70 -10.13 -6.30 5.21
N TRP A 71 -9.49 -7.47 4.99
CA TRP A 71 -10.17 -8.77 4.96
C TRP A 71 -10.63 -9.22 6.36
N VAL A 72 -9.76 -9.11 7.38
CA VAL A 72 -10.06 -9.52 8.76
C VAL A 72 -11.21 -8.72 9.36
N THR A 73 -11.22 -7.40 9.16
CA THR A 73 -12.28 -6.51 9.65
C THR A 73 -13.55 -6.56 8.80
N ARG A 74 -13.59 -7.40 7.75
CA ARG A 74 -14.73 -7.56 6.84
C ARG A 74 -15.23 -6.23 6.27
N THR A 75 -14.30 -5.41 5.81
CA THR A 75 -14.66 -4.22 5.04
C THR A 75 -15.39 -4.62 3.75
N ARG A 76 -15.95 -3.63 3.02
CA ARG A 76 -16.60 -3.90 1.74
C ARG A 76 -15.63 -4.65 0.83
N THR A 77 -16.08 -5.76 0.22
CA THR A 77 -15.24 -6.63 -0.61
C THR A 77 -14.44 -5.85 -1.66
N VAL A 78 -15.04 -4.82 -2.26
CA VAL A 78 -14.34 -3.94 -3.21
C VAL A 78 -13.12 -3.24 -2.59
N VAL A 79 -13.20 -2.75 -1.35
CA VAL A 79 -12.09 -2.11 -0.63
C VAL A 79 -10.96 -3.11 -0.39
N ALA A 80 -11.30 -4.32 0.07
CA ALA A 80 -10.32 -5.37 0.33
C ALA A 80 -9.63 -5.86 -0.96
N LEU A 81 -10.38 -5.95 -2.08
CA LEU A 81 -9.83 -6.25 -3.40
C LEU A 81 -8.91 -5.13 -3.90
N LEU A 82 -9.30 -3.86 -3.77
CA LEU A 82 -8.44 -2.73 -4.15
C LEU A 82 -7.16 -2.66 -3.32
N ALA A 83 -7.24 -2.92 -2.01
CA ALA A 83 -6.07 -3.02 -1.14
C ALA A 83 -5.14 -4.18 -1.56
N THR A 84 -5.70 -5.31 -1.96
CA THR A 84 -4.94 -6.47 -2.48
C THR A 84 -4.29 -6.14 -3.83
N LEU A 85 -5.00 -5.43 -4.72
CA LEU A 85 -4.46 -4.95 -5.98
C LEU A 85 -3.31 -3.96 -5.77
N ALA A 86 -3.39 -3.10 -4.75
CA ALA A 86 -2.30 -2.19 -4.39
C ALA A 86 -1.03 -2.95 -3.98
N VAL A 87 -1.15 -4.07 -3.26
CA VAL A 87 -0.01 -4.95 -2.95
C VAL A 87 0.62 -5.50 -4.24
N ALA A 88 -0.19 -6.04 -5.15
CA ALA A 88 0.32 -6.55 -6.43
C ALA A 88 1.02 -5.45 -7.26
N ALA A 89 0.43 -4.25 -7.30
CA ALA A 89 1.02 -3.10 -7.97
C ALA A 89 2.35 -2.68 -7.31
N LEU A 90 2.46 -2.67 -5.98
CA LEU A 90 3.70 -2.36 -5.26
C LEU A 90 4.80 -3.41 -5.47
N ILE A 91 4.43 -4.70 -5.62
CA ILE A 91 5.38 -5.75 -6.02
C ILE A 91 5.92 -5.45 -7.42
N GLY A 92 5.03 -5.16 -8.37
CA GLY A 92 5.43 -4.74 -9.73
C GLY A 92 6.33 -3.51 -9.72
N GLN A 93 5.97 -2.51 -8.92
CA GLN A 93 6.74 -1.28 -8.75
C GLN A 93 8.15 -1.54 -8.19
N THR A 94 8.25 -2.41 -7.19
CA THR A 94 9.54 -2.83 -6.60
C THR A 94 10.39 -3.57 -7.63
N GLY A 95 9.79 -4.48 -8.40
CA GLY A 95 10.45 -5.19 -9.50
C GLY A 95 10.99 -4.24 -10.57
N LEU A 96 10.17 -3.28 -11.02
CA LEU A 96 10.59 -2.25 -11.98
C LEU A 96 11.73 -1.39 -11.43
N GLY A 97 11.69 -1.01 -10.16
CA GLY A 97 12.77 -0.26 -9.51
C GLY A 97 14.09 -1.03 -9.50
N TYR A 98 14.06 -2.32 -9.15
CA TYR A 98 15.25 -3.18 -9.22
C TYR A 98 15.74 -3.41 -10.65
N ALA A 99 14.85 -3.64 -11.61
CA ALA A 99 15.22 -3.81 -13.01
C ALA A 99 15.89 -2.53 -13.56
N GLY A 100 15.26 -1.36 -13.38
CA GLY A 100 15.82 -0.09 -13.84
C GLY A 100 17.19 0.21 -13.23
N THR A 101 17.36 -0.04 -11.92
CA THR A 101 18.62 0.29 -11.21
C THR A 101 19.74 -0.73 -11.44
N ARG A 102 19.45 -2.03 -11.52
CA ARG A 102 20.48 -3.08 -11.60
C ARG A 102 20.84 -3.48 -13.02
N THR A 103 19.90 -3.41 -13.95
CA THR A 103 20.15 -3.83 -15.35
C THR A 103 20.24 -2.65 -16.30
N GLY A 104 19.96 -1.42 -15.85
CA GLY A 104 19.95 -0.22 -16.69
C GLY A 104 18.81 -0.22 -17.71
N LEU A 105 17.75 -1.01 -17.48
CA LEU A 105 16.62 -1.11 -18.42
C LEU A 105 15.76 0.16 -18.35
N ASN A 106 16.02 1.11 -19.26
CA ASN A 106 15.32 2.40 -19.32
C ASN A 106 13.79 2.27 -19.37
N ALA A 107 13.28 1.25 -20.06
CA ALA A 107 11.84 0.98 -20.12
C ALA A 107 11.24 0.69 -18.74
N ALA A 108 11.98 0.01 -17.85
CA ALA A 108 11.52 -0.26 -16.50
C ALA A 108 11.42 1.03 -15.67
N SER A 109 12.43 1.91 -15.76
CA SER A 109 12.40 3.23 -15.12
C SER A 109 11.26 4.11 -15.64
N ALA A 110 10.99 4.06 -16.95
CA ALA A 110 9.91 4.82 -17.58
C ALA A 110 8.52 4.35 -17.11
N LEU A 111 8.32 3.04 -16.90
CA LEU A 111 7.07 2.48 -16.38
C LEU A 111 6.90 2.64 -14.87
N HIS A 112 8.02 2.74 -14.13
CA HIS A 112 8.00 2.90 -12.67
C HIS A 112 7.30 4.20 -12.24
N ILE A 113 7.51 5.31 -12.96
CA ILE A 113 6.90 6.60 -12.61
C ILE A 113 5.35 6.56 -12.72
N PRO A 114 4.74 6.23 -13.89
CA PRO A 114 3.28 6.21 -14.02
C PRO A 114 2.63 5.15 -13.12
N LEU A 115 3.28 3.99 -12.90
CA LEU A 115 2.77 3.01 -11.93
C LEU A 115 2.77 3.57 -10.50
N GLY A 116 3.80 4.33 -10.12
CA GLY A 116 3.83 5.02 -8.82
C GLY A 116 2.67 5.98 -8.64
N VAL A 117 2.34 6.78 -9.67
CA VAL A 117 1.19 7.69 -9.66
C VAL A 117 -0.13 6.92 -9.53
N LEU A 118 -0.29 5.82 -10.27
CA LEU A 118 -1.47 4.95 -10.17
C LEU A 118 -1.63 4.38 -8.74
N ILE A 119 -0.53 3.93 -8.13
CA ILE A 119 -0.53 3.39 -6.76
C ILE A 119 -0.95 4.47 -5.75
N VAL A 120 -0.46 5.71 -5.88
CA VAL A 120 -0.90 6.83 -5.01
C VAL A 120 -2.41 7.01 -5.11
N GLY A 121 -2.95 7.07 -6.33
CA GLY A 121 -4.40 7.21 -6.55
C GLY A 121 -5.20 6.05 -5.93
N LEU A 122 -4.82 4.81 -6.26
CA LEU A 122 -5.47 3.60 -5.77
C LEU A 122 -5.47 3.52 -4.23
N THR A 123 -4.31 3.74 -3.61
CA THR A 123 -4.16 3.63 -2.15
C THR A 123 -4.84 4.79 -1.42
N THR A 124 -4.91 5.98 -2.01
CA THR A 124 -5.71 7.10 -1.49
C THR A 124 -7.21 6.79 -1.51
N VAL A 125 -7.72 6.16 -2.57
CA VAL A 125 -9.13 5.70 -2.63
C VAL A 125 -9.41 4.69 -1.52
N VAL A 126 -8.53 3.69 -1.34
CA VAL A 126 -8.65 2.71 -0.26
C VAL A 126 -8.67 3.39 1.11
N ALA A 127 -7.71 4.27 1.41
CA ALA A 127 -7.63 4.98 2.69
C ALA A 127 -8.86 5.85 2.93
N THR A 128 -9.36 6.53 1.90
CA THR A 128 -10.55 7.38 1.97
C THR A 128 -11.79 6.54 2.30
N TRP A 129 -12.04 5.46 1.55
CA TRP A 129 -13.19 4.58 1.80
C TRP A 129 -13.16 3.95 3.19
N LEU A 130 -11.99 3.49 3.66
CA LEU A 130 -11.83 2.99 5.03
C LEU A 130 -12.11 4.05 6.11
N THR A 131 -11.92 5.33 5.78
CA THR A 131 -12.13 6.45 6.71
C THR A 131 -13.59 6.90 6.73
N ILE A 132 -14.25 7.00 5.57
CA ILE A 132 -15.61 7.52 5.46
C ILE A 132 -16.69 6.47 5.67
N ASP A 133 -16.44 5.19 5.33
CA ASP A 133 -17.38 4.12 5.63
C ASP A 133 -17.35 3.88 7.16
N ARG A 134 -18.37 4.43 7.82
CA ARG A 134 -18.70 4.13 9.21
C ARG A 134 -19.50 2.82 9.20
N HIS A 135 -18.82 1.71 9.43
CA HIS A 135 -19.45 0.44 9.78
C HIS A 135 -20.22 0.57 11.10
#